data_AF-A0A953M1U5-F1
#
_entry.id   AF-A0A953M1U5-F1
#
_cell.length_a   1.000
_cell.length_b   1.000
_cell.length_c   1.000
_cell.angle_alpha   90.00
_cell.angle_beta   90.00
_cell.angle_gamma   90.00
#
_symmetry.space_group_name_H-M   'P 1'
#
loop_
_entity.id
_entity.type
_entity.pdbx_description
1 polymer ?
#
loop_
_entity_poly.entity_id
_entity_poly.type
_entity_poly.pdbx_seq_one_letter_code
_entity_poly.pdbx_strand_id
1 'polypeptide(L)'
;MTPKERVMKLLKGEKVDRPPIFSGMGHVVTPVLEKYGIVFSKSHRDPELMAKAAIGTYKEFGFECAVVPFDLGVEAEALGAKMNYYDDVEGLLYPTVKEKCVKYADDVKIPADLANAGRIPVVTGAMKAIRR
;
A
#
# COMPACT_ATOMS: atom_id res chain seq x y z
N MET A 1 11.47 -4.61 -23.80
CA MET A 1 11.37 -3.64 -22.69
C MET A 1 10.73 -4.34 -21.51
N THR A 2 11.35 -4.31 -20.33
CA THR A 2 10.76 -4.89 -19.11
C THR A 2 9.57 -4.03 -18.64
N PRO A 3 8.63 -4.59 -17.84
CA PRO A 3 7.55 -3.81 -17.21
C PRO A 3 8.05 -2.54 -16.51
N LYS A 4 9.10 -2.68 -15.69
CA LYS A 4 9.72 -1.56 -14.98
C LYS A 4 10.30 -0.51 -15.92
N GLU A 5 11.04 -0.91 -16.95
CA GLU A 5 11.58 0.02 -17.95
C GLU A 5 10.46 0.80 -18.65
N ARG A 6 9.37 0.10 -19.03
CA ARG A 6 8.24 0.71 -19.73
C ARG A 6 7.54 1.76 -18.90
N VAL A 7 7.24 1.46 -17.64
CA VAL A 7 6.63 2.42 -16.71
C VAL A 7 7.56 3.62 -16.50
N MET A 8 8.85 3.38 -16.23
CA MET A 8 9.78 4.48 -15.97
C MET A 8 10.01 5.38 -17.19
N LYS A 9 10.03 4.82 -18.41
CA LYS A 9 10.14 5.58 -19.66
C LYS A 9 8.90 6.42 -19.92
N LEU A 10 7.71 5.84 -19.75
CA LEU A 10 6.45 6.59 -19.87
C LEU A 10 6.45 7.81 -18.93
N LEU A 11 6.80 7.62 -17.66
CA LEU A 11 6.83 8.70 -16.66
C LEU A 11 7.84 9.80 -16.99
N LYS A 12 8.87 9.51 -17.78
CA LYS A 12 9.86 10.48 -18.28
C LYS A 12 9.49 11.12 -19.62
N GLY A 13 8.35 10.75 -20.21
CA GLY A 13 7.97 11.19 -21.56
C GLY A 13 8.81 10.58 -22.68
N GLU A 14 9.52 9.48 -22.41
CA GLU A 14 10.33 8.78 -23.40
C GLU A 14 9.47 7.82 -24.26
N LYS A 15 9.99 7.44 -25.43
CA LYS A 15 9.33 6.46 -26.31
C LYS A 15 9.25 5.09 -25.65
N VAL A 16 8.04 4.53 -25.61
CA VAL A 16 7.73 3.16 -25.16
C VAL A 16 7.33 2.26 -26.34
N ASP A 17 7.43 0.95 -26.16
CA ASP A 17 7.02 -0.05 -27.15
C ASP A 17 5.49 -0.21 -27.22
N ARG A 18 4.80 -0.04 -26.09
CA ARG A 18 3.34 0.08 -25.93
C ARG A 18 3.00 0.84 -24.64
N PRO A 19 1.77 1.33 -24.47
CA PRO A 19 1.31 1.83 -23.17
C PRO A 19 1.45 0.75 -22.08
N PRO A 20 2.04 1.07 -20.91
CA PRO A 20 2.07 0.16 -19.78
C PRO A 20 0.72 0.11 -19.04
N ILE A 21 0.43 -1.01 -18.39
CA ILE A 21 -0.72 -1.19 -17.49
C ILE A 21 -0.23 -1.09 -16.06
N PHE A 22 -0.36 0.06 -15.43
CA PHE A 22 0.07 0.30 -14.05
C PHE A 22 -0.86 1.28 -13.34
N SER A 23 -0.73 1.40 -12.02
CA SER A 23 -1.45 2.39 -11.21
C SER A 23 -0.47 3.11 -10.30
N GLY A 24 -0.68 4.42 -10.08
CA GLY A 24 0.00 5.17 -9.02
C GLY A 24 -0.62 4.99 -7.63
N MET A 25 -1.78 4.34 -7.56
CA MET A 25 -2.54 4.07 -6.34
C MET A 25 -2.66 2.56 -6.09
N GLY A 26 -3.01 2.18 -4.86
CA GLY A 26 -3.30 0.78 -4.53
C GLY A 26 -4.36 0.18 -5.46
N HIS A 27 -4.09 -1.03 -5.98
CA HIS A 27 -4.94 -1.72 -6.96
C HIS A 27 -5.08 -3.20 -6.60
N VAL A 28 -5.51 -3.48 -5.37
CA VAL A 28 -5.72 -4.85 -4.91
C VAL A 28 -6.91 -5.47 -5.64
N VAL A 29 -6.76 -6.75 -6.01
CA VAL A 29 -7.75 -7.51 -6.79
C VAL A 29 -8.29 -8.66 -5.95
N THR A 30 -9.61 -8.74 -5.76
CA THR A 30 -10.24 -9.76 -4.87
C THR A 30 -9.84 -11.20 -5.23
N PRO A 31 -9.87 -11.63 -6.51
CA PRO A 31 -9.36 -12.95 -6.89
C PRO A 31 -7.92 -13.26 -6.44
N VAL A 32 -7.03 -12.25 -6.37
CA VAL A 32 -5.67 -12.43 -5.85
C VAL A 32 -5.72 -12.72 -4.36
N LEU A 33 -6.51 -11.96 -3.60
CA LEU A 33 -6.66 -12.17 -2.16
C LEU A 33 -7.20 -13.56 -1.85
N GLU A 34 -8.25 -14.00 -2.55
CA GLU A 34 -8.84 -15.33 -2.41
C GLU A 34 -7.84 -16.43 -2.74
N LYS A 35 -7.18 -16.35 -3.91
CA LYS A 35 -6.19 -17.33 -4.36
C LYS A 35 -5.06 -17.54 -3.35
N TYR A 36 -4.63 -16.46 -2.69
CA TYR A 36 -3.51 -16.49 -1.76
C TYR A 36 -3.91 -16.60 -0.28
N GLY A 37 -5.22 -16.72 0.01
CA GLY A 37 -5.76 -16.82 1.37
C GLY A 37 -5.49 -15.57 2.21
N ILE A 38 -5.51 -14.38 1.59
CA ILE A 38 -5.17 -13.11 2.25
C ILE A 38 -6.46 -12.44 2.72
N VAL A 39 -6.58 -12.25 4.04
CA VAL A 39 -7.61 -11.38 4.62
C VAL A 39 -7.19 -9.93 4.44
N PHE A 40 -8.00 -9.15 3.72
CA PHE A 40 -7.65 -7.77 3.32
C PHE A 40 -7.27 -6.88 4.52
N SER A 41 -8.12 -6.83 5.55
CA SER A 41 -7.89 -6.05 6.79
C SER A 41 -6.57 -6.39 7.50
N LYS A 42 -6.13 -7.66 7.42
CA LYS A 42 -4.85 -8.11 8.01
C LYS A 42 -3.65 -7.69 7.18
N SER A 43 -3.79 -7.57 5.86
CA SER A 43 -2.71 -7.14 4.97
C SER A 43 -2.17 -5.73 5.30
N HIS A 44 -2.96 -4.86 5.91
CA HIS A 44 -2.52 -3.51 6.27
C HIS A 44 -1.52 -3.45 7.45
N ARG A 45 -1.33 -4.56 8.17
CA ARG A 45 -0.48 -4.63 9.38
C ARG A 45 0.58 -5.75 9.32
N ASP A 46 0.65 -6.48 8.22
CA ASP A 46 1.66 -7.52 8.01
C ASP A 46 2.43 -7.25 6.70
N PRO A 47 3.77 -7.09 6.76
CA PRO A 47 4.57 -6.72 5.60
C PRO A 47 4.57 -7.80 4.51
N GLU A 48 4.55 -9.08 4.88
CA GLU A 48 4.60 -10.20 3.94
C GLU A 48 3.24 -10.39 3.27
N LEU A 49 2.12 -10.26 4.00
CA LEU A 49 0.78 -10.27 3.42
C LEU A 49 0.55 -9.09 2.48
N MET A 50 0.99 -7.88 2.86
CA MET A 50 0.92 -6.69 2.01
C MET A 50 1.71 -6.89 0.72
N ALA A 51 2.95 -7.37 0.83
CA ALA A 51 3.78 -7.67 -0.34
C ALA A 51 3.16 -8.76 -1.21
N LYS A 52 2.66 -9.84 -0.63
CA LYS A 52 2.03 -10.95 -1.36
C LYS A 52 0.80 -10.49 -2.14
N ALA A 53 -0.06 -9.66 -1.53
CA ALA A 53 -1.21 -9.07 -2.22
C ALA A 53 -0.79 -8.17 -3.39
N ALA A 54 0.21 -7.31 -3.20
CA ALA A 54 0.70 -6.40 -4.24
C ALA A 54 1.43 -7.13 -5.39
N ILE A 55 2.23 -8.15 -5.09
CA ILE A 55 2.93 -8.96 -6.11
C ILE A 55 1.94 -9.81 -6.90
N GLY A 56 0.88 -10.29 -6.24
CA GLY A 56 -0.14 -11.11 -6.87
C GLY A 56 -0.84 -10.41 -8.03
N THR A 57 -1.01 -9.08 -8.01
CA THR A 57 -1.61 -8.35 -9.13
C THR A 57 -0.74 -8.42 -10.39
N TYR A 58 0.59 -8.33 -10.24
CA TYR A 58 1.52 -8.55 -11.34
C TYR A 58 1.49 -10.01 -11.82
N LYS A 59 1.56 -10.97 -10.89
CA LYS A 59 1.66 -12.40 -11.24
C LYS A 59 0.40 -12.96 -11.90
N GLU A 60 -0.78 -12.51 -11.45
CA GLU A 60 -2.06 -13.09 -11.89
C GLU A 60 -2.72 -12.28 -13.01
N PHE A 61 -2.51 -10.96 -13.04
CA PHE A 61 -3.22 -10.06 -13.96
C PHE A 61 -2.29 -9.20 -14.82
N GLY A 62 -0.97 -9.30 -14.64
CA GLY A 62 0.01 -8.62 -15.48
C GLY A 62 0.14 -7.12 -15.22
N PHE A 63 -0.34 -6.60 -14.08
CA PHE A 63 -0.10 -5.20 -13.69
C PHE A 63 1.39 -4.93 -13.58
N GLU A 64 1.90 -4.00 -14.37
CA GLU A 64 3.34 -3.73 -14.56
C GLU A 64 3.97 -2.96 -13.39
N CYS A 65 3.37 -3.07 -12.20
CA CYS A 65 3.81 -2.49 -10.95
C CYS A 65 3.29 -3.31 -9.76
N ALA A 66 3.97 -3.20 -8.62
CA ALA A 66 3.44 -3.56 -7.31
C ALA A 66 3.39 -2.28 -6.47
N VAL A 67 2.24 -1.96 -5.89
CA VAL A 67 2.01 -0.72 -5.13
C VAL A 67 1.64 -1.06 -3.70
N VAL A 68 2.37 -0.48 -2.74
CA VAL A 68 2.09 -0.52 -1.31
C VAL A 68 2.33 0.87 -0.72
N PRO A 69 1.56 1.30 0.30
CA PRO A 69 0.40 0.63 0.91
C PRO A 69 -0.85 0.71 0.01
N PHE A 70 -2.00 0.25 0.52
CA PHE A 70 -3.28 0.26 -0.20
C PHE A 70 -4.20 1.42 0.19
N ASP A 71 -3.82 2.24 1.17
CA ASP A 71 -4.65 3.31 1.72
C ASP A 71 -3.82 4.55 2.09
N LEU A 72 -4.48 5.60 2.55
CA LEU A 72 -3.91 6.94 2.79
C LEU A 72 -3.75 7.29 4.27
N GLY A 73 -3.83 6.31 5.16
CA GLY A 73 -3.83 6.54 6.61
C GLY A 73 -2.48 6.41 7.29
N VAL A 74 -1.40 6.07 6.57
CA VAL A 74 -0.10 5.74 7.18
C VAL A 74 0.50 6.94 7.90
N GLU A 75 0.51 8.11 7.27
CA GLU A 75 1.05 9.34 7.83
C GLU A 75 0.17 9.85 8.98
N ALA A 76 -1.16 9.79 8.82
CA ALA A 76 -2.08 10.18 9.89
C ALA A 76 -1.89 9.32 11.15
N GLU A 77 -1.73 8.01 10.98
CA GLU A 77 -1.45 7.07 12.05
C GLU A 77 -0.09 7.31 12.70
N ALA A 78 0.95 7.58 11.90
CA ALA A 78 2.26 7.95 12.41
C ALA A 78 2.21 9.23 13.25
N LEU A 79 1.31 10.17 12.93
CA LEU A 79 1.04 11.39 13.71
C LEU A 79 0.06 11.18 14.88
N GLY A 80 -0.35 9.93 15.15
CA GLY A 80 -1.14 9.55 16.33
C GLY A 80 -2.65 9.41 16.08
N ALA A 81 -3.14 9.51 14.85
CA ALA A 81 -4.54 9.22 14.54
C ALA A 81 -4.84 7.74 14.79
N LYS A 82 -6.03 7.41 15.31
CA LYS A 82 -6.43 6.01 15.47
C LYS A 82 -7.11 5.53 14.20
N MET A 83 -6.63 4.42 13.66
CA MET A 83 -7.17 3.80 12.46
C MET A 83 -8.21 2.74 12.79
N ASN A 84 -9.23 2.60 11.94
CA ASN A 84 -10.13 1.46 11.91
C ASN A 84 -9.79 0.61 10.67
N TYR A 85 -9.36 -0.64 10.88
CA TYR A 85 -9.02 -1.58 9.81
C TYR A 85 -10.16 -2.53 9.44
N TYR A 86 -11.30 -2.44 10.15
CA TYR A 86 -12.49 -3.25 9.90
C TYR A 86 -12.23 -4.77 9.99
N ASP A 87 -11.54 -5.21 11.04
CA ASP A 87 -11.18 -6.63 11.24
C ASP A 87 -12.39 -7.56 11.35
N ASP A 88 -13.50 -7.03 11.85
CA ASP A 88 -14.74 -7.77 12.11
C ASP A 88 -15.77 -7.59 10.97
N VAL A 89 -15.37 -7.00 9.84
CA VAL A 89 -16.24 -6.80 8.68
C VAL A 89 -15.75 -7.62 7.50
N GLU A 90 -16.67 -8.38 6.89
CA GLU A 90 -16.38 -9.10 5.66
C GLU A 90 -16.30 -8.15 4.46
N GLY A 91 -15.34 -8.41 3.57
CA GLY A 91 -15.17 -7.67 2.31
C GLY A 91 -13.93 -6.77 2.27
N LEU A 92 -13.88 -5.92 1.24
CA LEU A 92 -12.78 -4.97 1.00
C LEU A 92 -13.15 -3.59 1.53
N LEU A 93 -12.95 -3.38 2.84
CA LEU A 93 -13.00 -2.07 3.45
C LEU A 93 -11.59 -1.54 3.70
N TYR A 94 -11.30 -0.37 3.13
CA TYR A 94 -10.03 0.30 3.32
C TYR A 94 -9.97 0.96 4.71
N PRO A 95 -8.79 1.01 5.35
CA PRO A 95 -8.64 1.66 6.64
C PRO A 95 -9.11 3.12 6.62
N THR A 96 -9.82 3.53 7.67
CA THR A 96 -10.28 4.90 7.86
C THR A 96 -9.81 5.46 9.19
N VAL A 97 -9.74 6.79 9.29
CA VAL A 97 -9.44 7.45 10.57
C VAL A 97 -10.67 7.36 11.47
N LYS A 98 -10.54 6.64 12.58
CA LYS A 98 -11.57 6.52 13.63
C LYS A 98 -11.57 7.75 14.54
N GLU A 99 -10.38 8.21 14.94
CA GLU A 99 -10.21 9.37 15.81
C GLU A 99 -9.13 10.28 15.26
N LYS A 100 -9.47 11.57 15.10
CA LYS A 100 -8.50 12.61 14.71
C LYS A 100 -7.59 12.90 15.90
N CYS A 101 -6.28 12.99 15.67
CA CYS A 101 -5.30 13.34 16.69
C CYS A 101 -5.07 14.84 16.85
N VAL A 102 -5.55 15.66 15.90
CA VAL A 102 -5.33 17.11 15.85
C VAL A 102 -6.63 17.85 15.59
N LYS A 103 -6.77 19.04 16.19
CA LYS A 103 -7.88 19.96 15.93
C LYS A 103 -7.40 21.18 15.13
N TYR A 104 -6.19 21.64 15.41
CA TYR A 104 -5.52 22.74 14.74
C TYR A 104 -4.14 22.31 14.22
N ALA A 105 -3.56 23.08 13.29
CA ALA A 105 -2.25 22.78 12.73
C ALA A 105 -1.14 22.76 13.79
N ASP A 106 -1.22 23.63 14.81
CA ASP A 106 -0.25 23.73 15.90
C ASP A 106 -0.29 22.51 16.85
N ASP A 107 -1.34 21.68 16.78
CA ASP A 107 -1.44 20.45 17.58
C ASP A 107 -0.58 19.31 17.00
N VAL A 108 -0.09 19.45 15.77
CA VAL A 108 0.67 18.40 15.08
C VAL A 108 2.00 18.18 15.79
N LYS A 109 2.18 16.98 16.34
CA LYS A 109 3.44 16.53 16.95
C LYS A 109 4.08 15.48 16.06
N ILE A 110 5.20 15.83 15.45
CA ILE A 110 5.99 14.89 14.66
C ILE A 110 6.78 14.00 15.63
N PRO A 111 6.64 12.66 15.55
CA PRO A 111 7.43 11.74 16.36
C PRO A 111 8.93 11.93 16.12
N ALA A 112 9.73 11.87 17.19
CA ALA A 112 11.19 11.93 17.07
C ALA A 112 11.76 10.76 16.25
N ASP A 113 11.15 9.58 16.37
CA ASP A 113 11.46 8.40 15.56
C ASP A 113 10.32 8.13 14.56
N LEU A 114 10.29 8.92 13.48
CA LEU A 114 9.29 8.78 12.43
C LEU A 114 9.40 7.43 11.69
N ALA A 115 10.61 6.87 11.56
CA ALA A 115 10.83 5.63 10.82
C ALA A 115 10.12 4.42 11.48
N ASN A 116 9.95 4.47 12.81
CA ASN A 116 9.27 3.43 13.58
C ASN A 116 7.86 3.83 14.07
N ALA A 117 7.34 4.98 13.64
CA ALA A 117 6.01 5.46 14.04
C ALA A 117 4.88 4.74 13.29
N GLY A 118 3.78 4.47 14.01
CA GLY A 118 2.59 3.81 13.48
C GLY A 118 2.96 2.52 12.72
N ARG A 119 2.46 2.39 11.49
CA ARG A 119 2.77 1.25 10.60
C ARG A 119 3.78 1.54 9.49
N ILE A 120 4.59 2.59 9.62
CA ILE A 120 5.70 2.85 8.67
C ILE A 120 6.63 1.63 8.53
N PRO A 121 6.98 0.91 9.62
CA PRO A 121 7.76 -0.33 9.52
C PRO A 121 7.09 -1.43 8.69
N VAL A 122 5.76 -1.54 8.73
CA VAL A 122 5.00 -2.52 7.93
C VAL A 122 5.14 -2.20 6.44
N VAL A 123 4.94 -0.94 6.06
CA VAL A 123 5.02 -0.51 4.65
C VAL A 123 6.44 -0.68 4.11
N THR A 124 7.44 -0.20 4.86
CA THR A 124 8.84 -0.35 4.45
C THR A 124 9.29 -1.81 4.45
N GLY A 125 8.76 -2.63 5.37
CA GLY A 125 8.93 -4.08 5.36
C GLY A 125 8.36 -4.73 4.10
N ALA A 126 7.15 -4.35 3.69
CA ALA A 126 6.53 -4.82 2.46
C ALA A 126 7.35 -4.42 1.22
N MET A 127 7.85 -3.17 1.16
CA MET A 127 8.74 -2.72 0.09
C MET A 127 10.03 -3.55 0.00
N LYS A 128 10.59 -3.97 1.14
CA LYS A 128 11.76 -4.87 1.17
C LYS A 128 11.38 -6.26 0.67
N ALA A 129 10.25 -6.81 1.13
CA ALA A 129 9.77 -8.12 0.70
C ALA A 129 9.47 -8.18 -0.80
N ILE A 130 8.93 -7.11 -1.40
CA ILE A 130 8.68 -7.01 -2.86
C ILE A 130 9.98 -7.05 -3.67
N ARG A 131 11.09 -6.59 -3.11
CA ARG A 131 12.39 -6.51 -3.79
C ARG A 131 13.26 -7.76 -3.62
N ARG A 132 12.84 -8.72 -2.79
CA ARG A 132 13.52 -10.02 -2.64
C ARG A 132 13.27 -10.88 -3.89
#